data_AF-A0A151DWH5-F1
#
_entry.id   AF-A0A151DWH5-F1
#
_cell.length_a   1.000
_cell.length_b   1.000
_cell.length_c   1.000
_cell.angle_alpha   90.00
_cell.angle_beta   90.00
_cell.angle_gamma   90.00
#
_symmetry.space_group_name_H-M   'P 1'
#
loop_
_entity.id
_entity.type
_entity.pdbx_description
1 polymer ?
#
loop_
_entity_poly.entity_id
_entity_poly.type
_entity_poly.pdbx_seq_one_letter_code
_entity_poly.pdbx_strand_id
1 'polypeptide(L)'
;MKREPAWRIFATEYNDASLEIKGSGEKVPSYVITPLGSKVNRVFIAGVLTDVESVMEGGEYLRAHVSDPTGVFTIYSGQYQAEATSKLQSIEVPAFVAMVGKVRTYVPEEGTMFVSLRPEVVREVDAEARDRWIIEACLQTKHRMGAMVEAMKMAQPNAYDLRKLGYSRQLSEGVVAALKNYGSVDMTRYVTLIRESLQFLMPGTSERFEEALYEEKLEDIEQRKETNKLTKKPKKQEKEPSEKSKDEQDPEALVLSSIKELEGDEGAPWDSIVEICKNKGLDENSIEEALNSLMEKGFVFEPMLGTLKST
;
A
#
# COMPACT_ATOMS: atom_id res chain seq x y z
N MET A 1 28.33 -20.73 3.92
CA MET A 1 27.46 -19.55 3.64
C MET A 1 26.25 -19.65 4.56
N LYS A 2 25.99 -18.64 5.40
CA LYS A 2 24.84 -18.64 6.31
C LYS A 2 23.57 -18.58 5.47
N ARG A 3 22.60 -19.49 5.67
CA ARG A 3 21.32 -19.45 4.95
C ARG A 3 20.61 -18.13 5.29
N GLU A 4 20.21 -17.38 4.28
CA GLU A 4 19.43 -16.17 4.47
C GLU A 4 17.98 -16.52 4.83
N PRO A 5 17.34 -15.72 5.69
CA PRO A 5 15.95 -15.95 6.09
C PRO A 5 15.02 -15.83 4.87
N ALA A 6 13.97 -16.65 4.87
CA ALA A 6 12.96 -16.63 3.83
C ALA A 6 11.96 -15.50 4.12
N TRP A 7 11.71 -14.65 3.12
CA TRP A 7 10.76 -13.56 3.23
C TRP A 7 9.32 -14.08 3.23
N ARG A 8 8.49 -13.52 4.11
CA ARG A 8 7.03 -13.62 4.01
C ARG A 8 6.55 -12.40 3.26
N ILE A 9 6.09 -12.63 2.04
CA ILE A 9 5.69 -11.63 1.08
C ILE A 9 4.44 -12.13 0.38
N PHE A 10 3.51 -11.22 0.10
CA PHE A 10 2.30 -11.50 -0.65
C PHE A 10 2.58 -11.62 -2.16
N ALA A 11 1.76 -12.38 -2.86
CA ALA A 11 1.89 -12.63 -4.29
C ALA A 11 1.91 -11.33 -5.09
N THR A 12 1.03 -10.37 -4.77
CA THR A 12 1.01 -9.07 -5.47
C THR A 12 2.35 -8.34 -5.37
N GLU A 13 2.91 -8.18 -4.16
CA GLU A 13 4.18 -7.46 -3.97
C GLU A 13 5.34 -8.20 -4.67
N TYR A 14 5.33 -9.54 -4.64
CA TYR A 14 6.33 -10.35 -5.31
C TYR A 14 6.25 -10.21 -6.84
N ASN A 15 5.05 -10.32 -7.40
CA ASN A 15 4.82 -10.28 -8.85
C ASN A 15 5.08 -8.91 -9.46
N ASP A 16 4.92 -7.83 -8.69
CA ASP A 16 5.24 -6.46 -9.12
C ASP A 16 6.76 -6.18 -9.19
N ALA A 17 7.61 -7.15 -8.81
CA ALA A 17 9.04 -6.94 -8.79
C ALA A 17 9.68 -7.01 -10.19
N SER A 18 10.34 -5.92 -10.58
CA SER A 18 11.01 -5.74 -11.88
C SER A 18 12.53 -5.49 -11.77
N LEU A 19 13.09 -5.45 -10.56
CA LEU A 19 14.51 -5.24 -10.33
C LEU A 19 15.21 -6.53 -9.88
N GLU A 20 16.09 -7.07 -10.72
CA GLU A 20 17.02 -8.14 -10.36
C GLU A 20 18.41 -7.58 -10.00
N ILE A 21 18.94 -7.98 -8.84
CA ILE A 21 20.34 -7.81 -8.48
C ILE A 21 21.04 -9.14 -8.70
N LYS A 22 21.75 -9.27 -9.83
CA LYS A 22 22.56 -10.45 -10.12
C LYS A 22 23.80 -10.47 -9.25
N GLY A 23 24.05 -11.63 -8.64
CA GLY A 23 25.32 -11.88 -7.99
C GLY A 23 26.45 -11.94 -9.03
N SER A 24 27.56 -11.25 -8.77
CA SER A 24 28.74 -11.31 -9.64
C SER A 24 29.52 -12.62 -9.41
N GLY A 25 29.07 -13.71 -10.05
CA GLY A 25 29.76 -15.01 -10.11
C GLY A 25 28.83 -16.21 -9.98
N GLU A 26 29.30 -17.41 -10.37
CA GLU A 26 28.49 -18.65 -10.42
C GLU A 26 27.85 -19.06 -9.07
N LYS A 27 28.41 -18.59 -7.94
CA LYS A 27 27.98 -18.95 -6.59
C LYS A 27 27.36 -17.79 -5.80
N VAL A 28 27.20 -16.62 -6.41
CA VAL A 28 26.64 -15.45 -5.73
C VAL A 28 25.12 -15.46 -5.94
N PRO A 29 24.31 -15.40 -4.87
CA PRO A 29 22.85 -15.41 -4.99
C PRO A 29 22.37 -14.22 -5.82
N SER A 30 21.41 -14.48 -6.72
CA SER A 30 20.56 -13.42 -7.29
C SER A 30 19.50 -13.02 -6.28
N TYR A 31 19.15 -11.74 -6.30
CA TYR A 31 18.05 -11.18 -5.52
C TYR A 31 17.08 -10.49 -6.45
N VAL A 32 15.82 -10.48 -6.04
CA VAL A 32 14.80 -9.59 -6.60
C VAL A 32 14.48 -8.53 -5.56
N ILE A 33 14.38 -7.28 -5.98
CA ILE A 33 13.93 -6.17 -5.12
C ILE A 33 12.46 -5.89 -5.42
N THR A 34 11.59 -5.99 -4.43
CA THR A 34 10.17 -5.66 -4.60
C THR A 34 9.91 -4.16 -4.46
N PRO A 35 8.73 -3.65 -4.86
CA PRO A 35 8.41 -2.22 -4.72
C PRO A 35 8.52 -1.71 -3.29
N LEU A 36 8.15 -2.52 -2.27
CA LEU A 36 8.32 -2.14 -0.85
C LEU A 36 9.75 -2.34 -0.31
N GLY A 37 10.71 -2.71 -1.16
CA GLY A 37 12.12 -2.80 -0.78
C GLY A 37 12.53 -4.14 -0.16
N SER A 38 11.74 -5.21 -0.32
CA SER A 38 12.21 -6.55 0.07
C SER A 38 13.37 -6.97 -0.83
N LYS A 39 14.53 -7.31 -0.26
CA LYS A 39 15.67 -7.89 -0.99
C LYS A 39 15.59 -9.42 -0.94
N VAL A 40 14.85 -10.00 -1.87
CA VAL A 40 14.37 -11.39 -1.82
C VAL A 40 15.32 -12.32 -2.56
N ASN A 41 15.90 -13.29 -1.86
CA ASN A 41 16.53 -14.48 -2.46
C ASN A 41 15.64 -15.74 -2.30
N ARG A 42 14.90 -15.78 -1.20
CA ARG A 42 14.10 -16.92 -0.75
C ARG A 42 12.82 -16.42 -0.12
N VAL A 43 11.73 -17.14 -0.36
CA VAL A 43 10.43 -16.86 0.23
C VAL A 43 9.94 -18.06 1.03
N PHE A 44 9.14 -17.78 2.04
CA PHE A 44 8.29 -18.76 2.70
C PHE A 44 6.86 -18.30 2.46
N ILE A 45 6.08 -19.09 1.74
CA ILE A 45 4.69 -18.80 1.41
C ILE A 45 3.77 -19.89 1.93
N ALA A 46 2.52 -19.55 2.21
CA ALA A 46 1.45 -20.53 2.41
C ALA A 46 0.18 -20.07 1.70
N GLY A 47 -0.53 -21.00 1.08
CA GLY A 47 -1.67 -20.68 0.23
C GLY A 47 -2.35 -21.93 -0.29
N VAL A 48 -3.23 -21.76 -1.27
CA VAL A 48 -3.94 -22.85 -1.94
C VAL A 48 -3.17 -23.25 -3.18
N LEU A 49 -2.69 -24.49 -3.24
CA LEU A 49 -2.20 -25.09 -4.48
C LEU A 49 -3.41 -25.34 -5.40
N THR A 50 -3.52 -24.58 -6.50
CA THR A 50 -4.70 -24.60 -7.39
C THR A 50 -4.55 -25.58 -8.54
N ASP A 51 -3.34 -25.71 -9.07
CA ASP A 51 -3.02 -26.57 -10.20
C ASP A 51 -1.55 -27.01 -10.17
N VAL A 52 -1.31 -28.18 -10.76
CA VAL A 52 0.01 -28.76 -10.99
C VAL A 52 -0.02 -29.41 -12.38
N GLU A 53 0.71 -28.82 -13.31
CA GLU A 53 0.75 -29.22 -14.72
C GLU A 53 2.16 -29.60 -15.16
N SER A 54 2.26 -30.58 -16.06
CA SER A 54 3.53 -30.91 -16.72
C SER A 54 3.74 -30.02 -17.94
N VAL A 55 4.87 -29.31 -17.98
CA VAL A 55 5.19 -28.35 -19.06
C VAL A 55 5.91 -29.05 -20.23
N MET A 56 6.55 -30.18 -19.98
CA MET A 56 7.24 -30.98 -21.00
C MET A 56 6.66 -32.41 -21.07
N GLU A 57 6.66 -32.99 -22.27
CA GLU A 57 6.39 -34.41 -22.48
C GLU A 57 7.41 -35.24 -21.67
N GLY A 58 6.92 -35.97 -20.67
CA GLY A 58 7.74 -36.75 -19.72
C GLY A 58 7.51 -36.41 -18.24
N GLY A 59 6.80 -35.31 -17.92
CA GLY A 59 6.39 -35.00 -16.54
C GLY A 59 7.51 -34.60 -15.58
N GLU A 60 8.74 -34.43 -16.10
CA GLU A 60 9.93 -34.09 -15.31
C GLU A 60 10.03 -32.60 -14.96
N TYR A 61 9.23 -31.76 -15.62
CA TYR A 61 9.16 -30.32 -15.40
C TYR A 61 7.73 -29.89 -15.15
N LEU A 62 7.46 -29.40 -13.94
CA LEU A 62 6.15 -29.01 -13.48
C LEU A 62 6.03 -27.50 -13.37
N ARG A 63 4.86 -27.01 -13.74
CA ARG A 63 4.35 -25.69 -13.38
C ARG A 63 3.24 -25.89 -12.35
N ALA A 64 3.30 -25.15 -11.27
CA ALA A 64 2.25 -25.15 -10.26
C ALA A 64 1.93 -23.72 -9.84
N HIS A 65 0.73 -23.53 -9.31
CA HIS A 65 0.28 -22.24 -8.80
C HIS A 65 -0.16 -22.34 -7.34
N VAL A 66 0.37 -21.44 -6.51
CA VAL A 66 -0.08 -21.28 -5.13
C VAL A 66 -0.72 -19.91 -4.99
N SER A 67 -2.01 -19.90 -4.67
CA SER A 67 -2.82 -18.71 -4.49
C SER A 67 -2.81 -18.26 -3.03
N ASP A 68 -2.56 -16.97 -2.79
CA ASP A 68 -2.81 -16.29 -1.54
C ASP A 68 -3.96 -15.26 -1.72
N PRO A 69 -4.42 -14.55 -0.67
CA PRO A 69 -5.54 -13.60 -0.81
C PRO A 69 -5.30 -12.46 -1.80
N THR A 70 -4.06 -12.25 -2.24
CA THR A 70 -3.60 -11.09 -3.01
C THR A 70 -3.25 -11.45 -4.46
N GLY A 71 -3.04 -12.72 -4.74
CA GLY A 71 -2.73 -13.19 -6.09
C GLY A 71 -2.12 -14.58 -6.09
N VAL A 72 -1.38 -14.88 -7.17
CA VAL A 72 -0.86 -16.22 -7.43
C VAL A 72 0.65 -16.20 -7.58
N PHE A 73 1.32 -17.14 -6.91
CA PHE A 73 2.73 -17.44 -7.14
C PHE A 73 2.86 -18.53 -8.21
N THR A 74 3.63 -18.25 -9.26
CA THR A 74 4.03 -19.27 -10.24
C THR A 74 5.26 -20.04 -9.77
N ILE A 75 5.16 -21.35 -9.75
CA ILE A 75 6.20 -22.28 -9.27
C ILE A 75 6.65 -23.14 -10.44
N TYR A 76 7.97 -23.26 -10.61
CA TYR A 76 8.57 -24.21 -11.54
C TYR A 76 9.46 -25.20 -10.78
N SER A 77 9.15 -26.49 -10.90
CA SER A 77 9.92 -27.57 -10.29
C SER A 77 10.39 -28.55 -11.36
N GLY A 78 11.66 -28.96 -11.29
CA GLY A 78 12.24 -29.89 -12.26
C GLY A 78 12.96 -31.08 -11.63
N GLN A 79 13.65 -31.85 -12.45
CA GLN A 79 14.47 -33.01 -12.05
C GLN A 79 15.49 -32.73 -10.93
N TYR A 80 16.03 -31.52 -10.84
CA TYR A 80 16.99 -31.13 -9.80
C TYR A 80 16.34 -30.85 -8.42
N GLN A 81 15.02 -30.93 -8.33
CA GLN A 81 14.21 -30.73 -7.13
C GLN A 81 13.33 -31.96 -6.85
N ALA A 82 13.88 -33.17 -7.04
CA ALA A 82 13.11 -34.42 -7.02
C ALA A 82 12.12 -34.55 -5.86
N GLU A 83 12.53 -34.26 -4.61
CA GLU A 83 11.64 -34.33 -3.45
C GLU A 83 10.44 -33.36 -3.55
N ALA A 84 10.69 -32.10 -3.92
CA ALA A 84 9.62 -31.10 -4.06
C ALA A 84 8.72 -31.40 -5.27
N THR A 85 9.30 -31.84 -6.39
CA THR A 85 8.57 -32.25 -7.60
C THR A 85 7.64 -33.42 -7.31
N SER A 86 8.16 -34.50 -6.70
CA SER A 86 7.34 -35.66 -6.32
C SER A 86 6.26 -35.27 -5.31
N LYS A 87 6.57 -34.36 -4.38
CA LYS A 87 5.57 -33.90 -3.41
C LYS A 87 4.44 -33.13 -4.08
N LEU A 88 4.76 -32.20 -5.00
CA LEU A 88 3.76 -31.47 -5.79
C LEU A 88 2.88 -32.41 -6.62
N GLN A 89 3.44 -33.44 -7.23
CA GLN A 89 2.66 -34.45 -7.99
C GLN A 89 1.73 -35.28 -7.11
N SER A 90 2.11 -35.52 -5.87
CA SER A 90 1.35 -36.37 -4.95
C SER A 90 0.18 -35.65 -4.25
N ILE A 91 0.16 -34.32 -4.28
CA ILE A 91 -0.88 -33.54 -3.61
C ILE A 91 -2.10 -33.44 -4.54
N GLU A 92 -3.26 -33.84 -4.03
CA GLU A 92 -4.53 -33.64 -4.74
C GLU A 92 -4.93 -32.17 -4.64
N VAL A 93 -5.09 -31.50 -5.79
CA VAL A 93 -5.53 -30.10 -5.84
C VAL A 93 -7.07 -29.99 -5.83
N PRO A 94 -7.65 -28.97 -5.17
CA PRO A 94 -6.99 -27.92 -4.40
C PRO A 94 -6.58 -28.36 -2.98
N ALA A 95 -5.41 -27.92 -2.51
CA ALA A 95 -4.93 -28.20 -1.15
C ALA A 95 -4.18 -27.01 -0.54
N PHE A 96 -4.22 -26.87 0.79
CA PHE A 96 -3.39 -25.88 1.47
C PHE A 96 -1.95 -26.38 1.55
N VAL A 97 -1.01 -25.54 1.10
CA VAL A 97 0.41 -25.86 1.11
C VAL A 97 1.23 -24.74 1.71
N ALA A 98 2.31 -25.10 2.40
CA ALA A 98 3.39 -24.21 2.75
C ALA A 98 4.63 -24.58 1.94
N MET A 99 5.31 -23.58 1.40
CA MET A 99 6.48 -23.76 0.56
C MET A 99 7.60 -22.81 0.96
N VAL A 100 8.83 -23.33 0.98
CA VAL A 100 10.05 -22.53 0.90
C VAL A 100 10.58 -22.62 -0.52
N GLY A 101 10.84 -21.48 -1.15
CA GLY A 101 11.31 -21.43 -2.54
C GLY A 101 12.36 -20.35 -2.78
N LYS A 102 13.23 -20.57 -3.76
CA LYS A 102 14.16 -19.55 -4.27
C LYS A 102 13.52 -18.76 -5.39
N VAL A 103 13.78 -17.46 -5.43
CA VAL A 103 13.33 -16.61 -6.53
C VAL A 103 14.10 -16.94 -7.81
N ARG A 104 13.39 -16.87 -8.93
CA ARG A 104 13.92 -16.97 -10.29
C ARG A 104 13.29 -15.88 -11.13
N THR A 105 14.09 -15.31 -12.01
CA THR A 105 13.66 -14.29 -12.96
C THR A 105 13.77 -14.88 -14.36
N TYR A 106 12.87 -14.49 -15.24
CA TYR A 106 12.99 -14.73 -16.67
C TYR A 106 12.58 -13.47 -17.42
N VAL A 107 13.28 -13.18 -18.51
CA VAL A 107 13.02 -12.02 -19.38
C VAL A 107 12.84 -12.59 -20.79
N PRO A 108 11.61 -12.64 -21.33
CA PRO A 108 11.37 -12.96 -22.73
C PRO A 108 11.96 -11.91 -23.67
N GLU A 109 11.98 -12.19 -24.96
CA GLU A 109 12.52 -11.28 -25.98
C GLU A 109 11.84 -9.89 -25.99
N GLU A 110 10.60 -9.81 -25.50
CA GLU A 110 9.83 -8.56 -25.33
C GLU A 110 10.31 -7.67 -24.14
N GLY A 111 11.31 -8.12 -23.37
CA GLY A 111 12.00 -7.29 -22.38
C GLY A 111 11.32 -7.14 -21.01
N THR A 112 10.09 -7.65 -20.84
CA THR A 112 9.40 -7.64 -19.54
C THR A 112 9.99 -8.71 -18.61
N MET A 113 10.43 -8.31 -17.42
CA MET A 113 10.90 -9.25 -16.39
C MET A 113 9.72 -9.89 -15.68
N PHE A 114 9.75 -11.20 -15.56
CA PHE A 114 8.80 -11.98 -14.77
C PHE A 114 9.54 -12.75 -13.67
N VAL A 115 8.82 -12.99 -12.58
CA VAL A 115 9.32 -13.71 -11.41
C VAL A 115 8.62 -15.06 -11.26
N SER A 116 9.35 -16.04 -10.74
CA SER A 116 8.84 -17.37 -10.44
C SER A 116 9.57 -17.98 -9.25
N LEU A 117 9.00 -19.00 -8.65
CA LEU A 117 9.58 -19.69 -7.50
C LEU A 117 10.08 -21.07 -7.89
N ARG A 118 11.31 -21.38 -7.51
CA ARG A 118 11.83 -22.75 -7.53
C ARG A 118 11.66 -23.33 -6.13
N PRO A 119 10.85 -24.39 -5.95
CA PRO A 119 10.60 -24.94 -4.63
C PRO A 119 11.86 -25.61 -4.08
N GLU A 120 12.12 -25.42 -2.79
CA GLU A 120 13.08 -26.21 -2.03
C GLU A 120 12.38 -27.25 -1.16
N VAL A 121 11.27 -26.85 -0.54
CA VAL A 121 10.44 -27.71 0.32
C VAL A 121 8.99 -27.32 0.11
N VAL A 122 8.12 -28.32 -0.05
CA VAL A 122 6.66 -28.16 -0.10
C VAL A 122 6.04 -29.12 0.92
N ARG A 123 5.06 -28.64 1.68
CA ARG A 123 4.29 -29.44 2.64
C ARG A 123 2.82 -29.08 2.52
N GLU A 124 1.96 -30.09 2.56
CA GLU A 124 0.53 -29.87 2.80
C GLU A 124 0.36 -29.42 4.26
N VAL A 125 -0.51 -28.45 4.47
CA VAL A 125 -0.79 -27.84 5.77
C VAL A 125 -2.29 -27.69 5.97
N ASP A 126 -2.72 -27.28 7.16
CA ASP A 126 -4.12 -26.97 7.43
C ASP A 126 -4.43 -25.48 7.17
N ALA A 127 -5.72 -25.16 7.27
CA ALA A 127 -6.22 -23.80 7.18
C ALA A 127 -5.55 -22.86 8.20
N GLU A 128 -5.31 -23.34 9.43
CA GLU A 128 -4.76 -22.54 10.52
C GLU A 128 -3.31 -22.12 10.25
N ALA A 129 -2.48 -23.00 9.70
CA ALA A 129 -1.12 -22.67 9.28
C ALA A 129 -1.09 -21.61 8.17
N ARG A 130 -2.02 -21.72 7.22
CA ARG A 130 -2.21 -20.74 6.13
C ARG A 130 -2.69 -19.39 6.68
N ASP A 131 -3.61 -19.39 7.63
CA ASP A 131 -4.12 -18.18 8.27
C ASP A 131 -3.05 -17.45 9.09
N ARG A 132 -2.28 -18.19 9.89
CA ARG A 132 -1.12 -17.64 10.61
C ARG A 132 -0.10 -17.02 9.66
N TRP A 133 0.15 -17.65 8.51
CA TRP A 133 1.06 -17.09 7.52
C TRP A 133 0.53 -15.77 6.94
N ILE A 134 -0.78 -15.65 6.67
CA ILE A 134 -1.39 -14.41 6.17
C ILE A 134 -1.21 -13.28 7.20
N ILE A 135 -1.46 -13.53 8.49
CA ILE A 135 -1.26 -12.54 9.56
C ILE A 135 0.20 -12.07 9.59
N GLU A 136 1.15 -13.01 9.56
CA GLU A 136 2.57 -12.70 9.52
C GLU A 136 2.96 -11.91 8.25
N ALA A 137 2.41 -12.26 7.09
CA ALA A 137 2.63 -11.54 5.85
C ALA A 137 2.08 -10.10 5.91
N CYS A 138 0.92 -9.88 6.54
CA CYS A 138 0.38 -8.54 6.81
C CYS A 138 1.34 -7.72 7.69
N LEU A 139 1.81 -8.28 8.81
CA LEU A 139 2.75 -7.61 9.71
C LEU A 139 4.07 -7.26 9.01
N GLN A 140 4.60 -8.18 8.22
CA GLN A 140 5.83 -7.96 7.47
C GLN A 140 5.65 -6.91 6.36
N THR A 141 4.50 -6.91 5.67
CA THR A 141 4.15 -5.88 4.69
C THR A 141 4.06 -4.49 5.34
N LYS A 142 3.36 -4.38 6.48
CA LYS A 142 3.29 -3.14 7.27
C LYS A 142 4.69 -2.66 7.69
N HIS A 143 5.57 -3.56 8.13
CA HIS A 143 6.94 -3.21 8.49
C HIS A 143 7.74 -2.64 7.31
N ARG A 144 7.59 -3.22 6.11
CA ARG A 144 8.25 -2.72 4.89
C ARG A 144 7.68 -1.38 4.42
N MET A 145 6.37 -1.21 4.49
CA MET A 145 5.71 0.07 4.23
C MET A 145 6.26 1.17 5.14
N GLY A 146 6.42 0.89 6.44
CA GLY A 146 7.05 1.83 7.38
C GLY A 146 8.45 2.25 6.94
N ALA A 147 9.31 1.29 6.56
CA ALA A 147 10.65 1.59 6.06
C ALA A 147 10.64 2.45 4.80
N MET A 148 9.71 2.15 3.87
CA MET A 148 9.56 2.88 2.62
C MET A 148 9.06 4.31 2.84
N VAL A 149 8.07 4.51 3.71
CA VAL A 149 7.56 5.83 4.09
C VAL A 149 8.64 6.68 4.73
N GLU A 150 9.42 6.12 5.66
CA GLU A 150 10.54 6.85 6.28
C GLU A 150 11.60 7.22 5.24
N ALA A 151 11.90 6.33 4.30
CA ALA A 151 12.83 6.62 3.22
C ALA A 151 12.32 7.74 2.30
N MET A 152 11.02 7.76 1.94
CA MET A 152 10.43 8.82 1.10
C MET A 152 10.47 10.21 1.75
N LYS A 153 10.47 10.29 3.09
CA LYS A 153 10.63 11.56 3.82
C LYS A 153 12.07 12.09 3.78
N MET A 154 13.06 11.26 3.46
CA MET A 154 14.47 11.66 3.42
C MET A 154 14.79 12.38 2.12
N ALA A 155 15.50 13.52 2.21
CA ALA A 155 16.00 14.22 1.02
C ALA A 155 16.99 13.35 0.22
N GLN A 156 17.78 12.51 0.91
CA GLN A 156 18.67 11.52 0.31
C GLN A 156 18.52 10.18 1.02
N PRO A 157 17.62 9.30 0.54
CA PRO A 157 17.39 8.00 1.13
C PRO A 157 18.67 7.16 1.14
N ASN A 158 19.06 6.66 2.32
CA ASN A 158 20.26 5.84 2.45
C ASN A 158 20.08 4.74 3.51
N ALA A 159 20.80 3.63 3.31
CA ALA A 159 20.65 2.45 4.15
C ALA A 159 21.19 2.65 5.59
N TYR A 160 22.03 3.66 5.82
CA TYR A 160 22.58 3.92 7.15
C TYR A 160 21.53 4.54 8.07
N ASP A 161 20.79 5.54 7.60
CA ASP A 161 19.75 6.21 8.38
C ASP A 161 18.56 5.29 8.63
N LEU A 162 18.14 4.48 7.64
CA LEU A 162 17.11 3.47 7.86
C LEU A 162 17.50 2.43 8.91
N ARG A 163 18.78 2.02 8.96
CA ARG A 163 19.25 1.12 10.03
C ARG A 163 19.25 1.79 11.40
N LYS A 164 19.53 3.10 11.48
CA LYS A 164 19.41 3.85 12.74
C LYS A 164 17.98 3.90 13.26
N LEU A 165 17.00 3.87 12.37
CA LEU A 165 15.57 3.75 12.71
C LEU A 165 15.17 2.31 13.11
N GLY A 166 16.09 1.36 13.08
CA GLY A 166 15.87 -0.03 13.51
C GLY A 166 15.54 -1.02 12.39
N TYR A 167 15.52 -0.58 11.12
CA TYR A 167 15.27 -1.48 10.01
C TYR A 167 16.48 -2.39 9.75
N SER A 168 16.20 -3.63 9.31
CA SER A 168 17.26 -4.58 8.98
C SER A 168 18.17 -4.09 7.86
N ARG A 169 19.39 -4.60 7.79
CA ARG A 169 20.33 -4.26 6.72
C ARG A 169 19.73 -4.58 5.34
N GLN A 170 19.12 -5.75 5.18
CA GLN A 170 18.55 -6.22 3.92
C GLN A 170 17.39 -5.33 3.47
N LEU A 171 16.49 -4.97 4.39
CA LEU A 171 15.38 -4.07 4.10
C LEU A 171 15.88 -2.66 3.77
N SER A 172 16.83 -2.14 4.54
CA SER A 172 17.38 -0.79 4.31
C SER A 172 18.07 -0.66 2.95
N GLU A 173 18.86 -1.66 2.56
CA GLU A 173 19.48 -1.70 1.23
C GLU A 173 18.43 -1.85 0.12
N GLY A 174 17.42 -2.71 0.35
CA GLY A 174 16.36 -2.97 -0.62
C GLY A 174 15.43 -1.78 -0.84
N VAL A 175 15.07 -1.03 0.21
CA VAL A 175 14.24 0.19 0.11
C VAL A 175 14.94 1.27 -0.71
N VAL A 176 16.23 1.50 -0.48
CA VAL A 176 17.00 2.47 -1.28
C VAL A 176 17.07 2.05 -2.75
N ALA A 177 17.29 0.75 -3.00
CA ALA A 177 17.29 0.21 -4.36
C ALA A 177 15.90 0.30 -5.02
N ALA A 178 14.84 0.06 -4.25
CA ALA A 178 13.46 0.15 -4.71
C ALA A 178 13.08 1.58 -5.08
N LEU A 179 13.36 2.58 -4.23
CA LEU A 179 13.10 3.98 -4.56
C LEU A 179 13.81 4.43 -5.84
N LYS A 180 15.03 3.94 -6.08
CA LYS A 180 15.77 4.23 -7.31
C LYS A 180 15.12 3.63 -8.56
N ASN A 181 14.45 2.48 -8.44
CA ASN A 181 13.89 1.73 -9.58
C ASN A 181 12.41 2.03 -9.81
N TYR A 182 11.60 2.03 -8.75
CA TYR A 182 10.15 2.19 -8.78
C TYR A 182 9.70 3.62 -8.52
N GLY A 183 10.57 4.48 -7.99
CA GLY A 183 10.21 5.84 -7.59
C GLY A 183 9.27 5.85 -6.38
N SER A 184 8.29 6.76 -6.40
CA SER A 184 7.25 6.83 -5.38
C SER A 184 6.27 5.66 -5.51
N VAL A 185 6.18 4.85 -4.46
CA VAL A 185 5.25 3.72 -4.35
C VAL A 185 3.96 4.20 -3.71
N ASP A 186 2.82 3.87 -4.33
CA ASP A 186 1.50 4.14 -3.74
C ASP A 186 1.25 3.22 -2.55
N MET A 187 1.26 3.79 -1.34
CA MET A 187 1.00 3.07 -0.10
C MET A 187 -0.46 2.64 0.03
N THR A 188 -1.40 3.35 -0.60
CA THR A 188 -2.84 3.10 -0.50
C THR A 188 -3.17 1.70 -0.96
N ARG A 189 -2.58 1.27 -2.10
CA ARG A 189 -2.70 -0.09 -2.62
C ARG A 189 -2.32 -1.16 -1.60
N TYR A 190 -1.23 -0.96 -0.86
CA TYR A 190 -0.75 -1.94 0.13
C TYR A 190 -1.54 -1.90 1.44
N VAL A 191 -2.07 -0.73 1.85
CA VAL A 191 -3.03 -0.64 2.96
C VAL A 191 -4.29 -1.43 2.64
N THR A 192 -4.86 -1.24 1.46
CA THR A 192 -6.04 -1.98 0.99
C THR A 192 -5.75 -3.49 0.93
N LEU A 193 -4.60 -3.89 0.38
CA LEU A 193 -4.18 -5.29 0.32
C LEU A 193 -4.10 -5.94 1.72
N ILE A 194 -3.52 -5.25 2.71
CA ILE A 194 -3.49 -5.75 4.10
C ILE A 194 -4.91 -5.88 4.65
N ARG A 195 -5.77 -4.89 4.42
CA ARG A 195 -7.16 -4.91 4.88
C ARG A 195 -7.92 -6.10 4.30
N GLU A 196 -7.90 -6.26 2.98
CA GLU A 196 -8.58 -7.36 2.28
C GLU A 196 -8.04 -8.72 2.73
N SER A 197 -6.72 -8.83 2.93
CA SER A 197 -6.10 -10.06 3.45
C SER A 197 -6.54 -10.40 4.88
N LEU A 198 -6.78 -9.40 5.74
CA LEU A 198 -7.32 -9.62 7.09
C LEU A 198 -8.82 -9.91 7.08
N GLN A 199 -9.59 -9.27 6.19
CA GLN A 199 -11.01 -9.57 5.98
C GLN A 199 -11.22 -10.99 5.45
N PHE A 200 -10.30 -11.49 4.61
CA PHE A 200 -10.30 -12.88 4.16
C PHE A 200 -10.26 -13.87 5.33
N LEU A 201 -9.53 -13.55 6.42
CA LEU A 201 -9.45 -14.39 7.62
C LEU A 201 -10.66 -14.29 8.54
N MET A 202 -11.36 -13.15 8.50
CA MET A 202 -12.51 -12.88 9.36
C MET A 202 -13.71 -12.39 8.54
N PRO A 203 -14.35 -13.27 7.74
CA PRO A 203 -15.53 -12.89 6.97
C PRO A 203 -16.62 -12.34 7.89
N GLY A 204 -17.21 -11.19 7.53
CA GLY A 204 -18.27 -10.54 8.31
C GLY A 204 -17.79 -9.60 9.42
N THR A 205 -16.49 -9.32 9.51
CA THR A 205 -15.96 -8.26 10.41
C THR A 205 -15.70 -6.94 9.71
N SER A 206 -16.20 -6.74 8.49
CA SER A 206 -16.01 -5.49 7.73
C SER A 206 -16.45 -4.25 8.51
N GLU A 207 -17.57 -4.33 9.24
CA GLU A 207 -18.06 -3.27 10.12
C GLU A 207 -17.03 -2.87 11.19
N ARG A 208 -16.31 -3.83 11.77
CA ARG A 208 -15.26 -3.56 12.77
C ARG A 208 -14.06 -2.83 12.19
N PHE A 209 -13.73 -3.07 10.92
CA PHE A 209 -12.67 -2.32 10.25
C PHE A 209 -13.10 -0.89 9.93
N GLU A 210 -14.37 -0.67 9.60
CA GLU A 210 -14.92 0.67 9.41
C GLU A 210 -14.99 1.46 10.72
N GLU A 211 -15.38 0.81 11.82
CA GLU A 211 -15.33 1.37 13.17
C GLU A 211 -13.91 1.79 13.54
N ALA A 212 -12.91 0.90 13.37
CA ALA A 212 -11.51 1.21 13.67
C ALA A 212 -10.96 2.38 12.83
N LEU A 213 -11.35 2.49 11.55
CA LEU A 213 -10.96 3.62 10.69
C LEU A 213 -11.62 4.92 11.12
N TYR A 214 -12.86 4.87 11.60
CA TYR A 214 -13.55 6.03 12.13
C TYR A 214 -12.87 6.52 13.40
N GLU A 215 -12.50 5.60 14.31
CA GLU A 215 -11.72 5.90 15.51
C GLU A 215 -10.35 6.50 15.18
N GLU A 216 -9.58 5.91 14.27
CA GLU A 216 -8.26 6.44 13.86
C GLU A 216 -8.37 7.83 13.21
N LYS A 217 -9.41 8.07 12.39
CA LYS A 217 -9.70 9.41 11.84
C LYS A 217 -10.07 10.43 12.92
N LEU A 218 -10.84 10.03 13.93
CA LEU A 218 -11.17 10.89 15.06
C LEU A 218 -9.91 11.25 15.86
N GLU A 219 -9.05 10.27 16.13
CA GLU A 219 -7.76 10.49 16.79
C GLU A 219 -6.86 11.45 16.00
N ASP A 220 -6.76 11.30 14.68
CA ASP A 220 -6.01 12.21 13.81
C ASP A 220 -6.56 13.65 13.85
N ILE A 221 -7.89 13.81 13.86
CA ILE A 221 -8.54 15.11 13.98
C ILE A 221 -8.25 15.74 15.35
N GLU A 222 -8.28 14.95 16.42
CA GLU A 222 -7.96 15.41 17.78
C GLU A 222 -6.48 15.82 17.91
N GLN A 223 -5.55 15.01 17.38
CA GLN A 223 -4.12 15.33 17.39
C GLN A 223 -3.81 16.62 16.61
N ARG A 224 -4.46 16.86 15.46
CA ARG A 224 -4.33 18.12 14.72
C ARG A 224 -4.86 19.33 15.51
N LYS A 225 -5.96 19.16 16.25
CA LYS A 225 -6.51 20.20 17.15
C LYS A 225 -5.58 20.50 18.33
N GLU A 226 -4.94 19.50 18.92
CA GLU A 226 -3.99 19.68 20.02
C GLU A 226 -2.69 20.34 19.57
N THR A 227 -2.16 19.93 18.41
CA THR A 227 -0.94 20.52 17.82
C THR A 227 -1.14 22.02 17.52
N ASN A 228 -2.34 22.41 17.09
CA ASN A 228 -2.73 23.81 16.88
C ASN A 228 -2.94 24.61 18.19
N LYS A 229 -3.19 23.94 19.33
CA LYS A 229 -3.30 24.61 20.64
C LYS A 229 -1.93 24.84 21.29
N LEU A 230 -0.97 23.94 21.09
CA LEU A 230 0.38 24.00 21.70
C LEU A 230 1.30 25.06 21.07
N THR A 231 0.99 25.56 19.86
CA THR A 231 1.76 26.63 19.19
C THR A 231 1.42 28.05 19.66
N LYS A 232 0.41 28.25 20.52
CA LYS A 232 0.10 29.56 21.12
C LYS A 232 0.83 29.76 22.46
N LYS A 233 2.02 30.40 22.45
CA LYS A 233 2.66 30.95 23.66
C LYS A 233 2.13 32.37 24.01
N PRO A 234 2.13 32.78 25.29
CA PRO A 234 1.36 33.96 25.76
C PRO A 234 2.12 35.29 25.61
N LYS A 235 1.45 36.33 25.08
CA LYS A 235 1.96 37.72 25.04
C LYS A 235 1.38 38.55 26.20
N LYS A 236 2.26 39.23 26.94
CA LYS A 236 1.94 40.24 27.97
C LYS A 236 1.78 41.63 27.33
N GLN A 237 0.60 42.21 27.57
CA GLN A 237 0.23 43.62 27.86
C GLN A 237 0.71 44.76 26.93
N GLU A 238 -0.25 45.19 26.09
CA GLU A 238 -0.84 46.54 25.99
C GLU A 238 0.05 47.78 25.92
N LYS A 239 -0.06 48.45 24.76
CA LYS A 239 -0.59 49.84 24.68
C LYS A 239 -1.24 50.05 23.30
N GLU A 240 -2.57 50.22 23.32
CA GLU A 240 -3.38 50.80 22.24
C GLU A 240 -3.32 52.34 22.28
N PRO A 241 -3.88 53.08 21.29
CA PRO A 241 -4.28 52.65 19.94
C PRO A 241 -3.78 53.62 18.83
N SER A 242 -3.52 53.09 17.64
CA SER A 242 -3.82 53.83 16.41
C SER A 242 -4.09 52.87 15.25
N GLU A 243 -5.29 53.00 14.73
CA GLU A 243 -5.97 52.27 13.66
C GLU A 243 -5.13 51.96 12.41
N LYS A 244 -5.23 50.71 11.95
CA LYS A 244 -5.68 50.34 10.58
C LYS A 244 -5.84 48.81 10.51
N SER A 245 -7.09 48.37 10.65
CA SER A 245 -7.57 47.05 10.27
C SER A 245 -7.90 47.00 8.77
N LYS A 246 -7.70 45.84 8.14
CA LYS A 246 -8.57 45.26 7.11
C LYS A 246 -8.29 43.76 7.00
N ASP A 247 -9.37 43.01 7.07
CA ASP A 247 -9.48 41.56 7.30
C ASP A 247 -9.08 40.71 6.08
N GLU A 248 -8.30 39.65 6.30
CA GLU A 248 -8.24 38.51 5.37
C GLU A 248 -9.46 37.61 5.64
N GLN A 249 -10.44 37.65 4.74
CA GLN A 249 -11.61 36.77 4.76
C GLN A 249 -11.26 35.42 4.13
N ASP A 250 -11.56 34.32 4.82
CA ASP A 250 -11.37 32.95 4.32
C ASP A 250 -12.41 32.62 3.23
N PRO A 251 -11.99 32.40 1.98
CA PRO A 251 -12.90 32.18 0.85
C PRO A 251 -13.68 30.87 0.96
N GLU A 252 -13.10 29.82 1.56
CA GLU A 252 -13.80 28.53 1.75
C GLU A 252 -14.99 28.67 2.71
N ALA A 253 -14.80 29.43 3.79
CA ALA A 253 -15.86 29.68 4.77
C ALA A 253 -17.03 30.51 4.18
N LEU A 254 -16.72 31.48 3.32
CA LEU A 254 -17.71 32.31 2.64
C LEU A 254 -18.50 31.53 1.58
N VAL A 255 -17.83 30.68 0.81
CA VAL A 255 -18.47 29.83 -0.20
C VAL A 255 -19.36 28.78 0.48
N LEU A 256 -18.86 28.10 1.50
CA LEU A 256 -19.63 27.07 2.20
C LEU A 256 -20.86 27.65 2.91
N SER A 257 -20.73 28.83 3.54
CA SER A 257 -21.88 29.50 4.15
C SER A 257 -22.93 29.95 3.12
N SER A 258 -22.50 30.37 1.92
CA SER A 258 -23.41 30.74 0.85
C SER A 258 -24.15 29.54 0.25
N ILE A 259 -23.49 28.37 0.15
CA ILE A 259 -24.16 27.12 -0.24
C ILE A 259 -25.20 26.72 0.80
N LYS A 260 -24.86 26.76 2.10
CA LYS A 260 -25.80 26.41 3.18
C LYS A 260 -27.01 27.34 3.29
N GLU A 261 -26.84 28.59 2.88
CA GLU A 261 -27.91 29.59 2.84
C GLU A 261 -28.87 29.35 1.65
N LEU A 262 -28.35 28.80 0.55
CA LEU A 262 -29.10 28.57 -0.70
C LEU A 262 -29.63 27.15 -0.87
N GLU A 263 -29.03 26.17 -0.20
CA GLU A 263 -29.37 24.77 -0.41
C GLU A 263 -30.77 24.47 0.12
N GLY A 264 -31.69 24.21 -0.80
CA GLY A 264 -32.97 23.58 -0.49
C GLY A 264 -32.85 22.06 -0.52
N ASP A 265 -33.99 21.38 -0.58
CA ASP A 265 -34.03 19.93 -0.73
C ASP A 265 -33.32 19.46 -2.01
N GLU A 266 -33.37 20.27 -3.07
CA GLU A 266 -32.77 19.99 -4.39
C GLU A 266 -31.31 20.46 -4.53
N GLY A 267 -30.77 21.21 -3.55
CA GLY A 267 -29.44 21.83 -3.61
C GLY A 267 -29.45 23.26 -4.14
N ALA A 268 -28.27 23.88 -4.20
CA ALA A 268 -28.05 25.27 -4.59
C ALA A 268 -27.48 25.36 -6.03
N PRO A 269 -28.10 26.12 -6.95
CA PRO A 269 -27.58 26.31 -8.30
C PRO A 269 -26.22 27.03 -8.31
N TRP A 270 -25.31 26.57 -9.15
CA TRP A 270 -23.96 27.12 -9.29
C TRP A 270 -23.95 28.63 -9.55
N ASP A 271 -24.76 29.09 -10.51
CA ASP A 271 -24.83 30.50 -10.89
C ASP A 271 -25.25 31.40 -9.72
N SER A 272 -26.17 30.92 -8.87
CA SER A 272 -26.63 31.65 -7.68
C SER A 272 -25.56 31.71 -6.58
N ILE A 273 -24.77 30.65 -6.41
CA ILE A 273 -23.64 30.61 -5.48
C ILE A 273 -22.58 31.63 -5.91
N VAL A 274 -22.24 31.66 -7.21
CA VAL A 274 -21.24 32.58 -7.76
C VAL A 274 -21.70 34.04 -7.60
N GLU A 275 -22.97 34.35 -7.87
CA GLU A 275 -23.50 35.71 -7.73
C GLU A 275 -23.46 36.22 -6.28
N ILE A 276 -23.82 35.38 -5.31
CA ILE A 276 -23.77 35.73 -3.88
C ILE A 276 -22.34 35.87 -3.38
N CYS A 277 -21.43 35.00 -3.83
CA CYS A 277 -20.02 35.09 -3.45
C CYS A 277 -19.33 36.32 -4.06
N LYS A 278 -19.68 36.69 -5.30
CA LYS A 278 -19.24 37.96 -5.93
C LYS A 278 -19.76 39.17 -5.16
N ASN A 279 -21.01 39.16 -4.72
CA ASN A 279 -21.59 40.23 -3.87
C ASN A 279 -20.95 40.30 -2.48
N LYS A 280 -20.44 39.17 -1.96
CA LYS A 280 -19.66 39.08 -0.72
C LYS A 280 -18.17 39.43 -0.90
N GLY A 281 -17.73 39.77 -2.11
CA GLY A 281 -16.41 40.33 -2.40
C GLY A 281 -15.36 39.32 -2.90
N LEU A 282 -15.75 38.09 -3.23
CA LEU A 282 -14.86 37.09 -3.83
C LEU A 282 -14.80 37.24 -5.35
N ASP A 283 -13.60 37.09 -5.92
CA ASP A 283 -13.44 36.97 -7.37
C ASP A 283 -13.72 35.54 -7.83
N GLU A 284 -13.98 35.40 -9.14
CA GLU A 284 -14.44 34.15 -9.75
C GLU A 284 -13.45 32.99 -9.58
N ASN A 285 -12.14 33.27 -9.66
CA ASN A 285 -11.11 32.26 -9.47
C ASN A 285 -11.08 31.76 -8.01
N SER A 286 -11.18 32.67 -7.04
CA SER A 286 -11.23 32.29 -5.62
C SER A 286 -12.47 31.46 -5.27
N ILE A 287 -13.60 31.70 -5.96
CA ILE A 287 -14.83 30.91 -5.79
C ILE A 287 -14.64 29.50 -6.36
N GLU A 288 -14.08 29.37 -7.56
CA GLU A 288 -13.83 28.07 -8.19
C GLU A 288 -12.82 27.22 -7.38
N GLU A 289 -11.72 27.83 -6.93
CA GLU A 289 -10.73 27.15 -6.10
C GLU A 289 -11.33 26.68 -4.77
N ALA A 290 -12.13 27.52 -4.12
CA ALA A 290 -12.81 27.16 -2.88
C ALA A 290 -13.85 26.05 -3.09
N LEU A 291 -14.61 26.07 -4.18
CA LEU A 291 -15.59 25.04 -4.52
C LEU A 291 -14.92 23.68 -4.78
N ASN A 292 -13.85 23.67 -5.58
CA ASN A 292 -13.06 22.47 -5.84
C ASN A 292 -12.47 21.88 -4.54
N SER A 293 -11.89 22.75 -3.70
CA SER A 293 -11.36 22.37 -2.39
C SER A 293 -12.44 21.78 -1.47
N LEU A 294 -13.64 22.37 -1.41
CA LEU A 294 -14.75 21.88 -0.60
C LEU A 294 -15.31 20.54 -1.10
N MET A 295 -15.30 20.30 -2.42
CA MET A 295 -15.68 19.02 -3.02
C MET A 295 -14.65 17.92 -2.74
N GLU A 296 -13.35 18.21 -2.88
CA GLU A 296 -12.27 17.26 -2.54
C GLU A 296 -12.29 16.87 -1.06
N LYS A 297 -12.59 17.83 -0.17
CA LYS A 297 -12.75 17.61 1.27
C LYS A 297 -14.07 16.92 1.64
N GLY A 298 -14.99 16.76 0.69
CA GLY A 298 -16.28 16.11 0.88
C GLY A 298 -17.30 16.93 1.68
N PHE A 299 -17.08 18.24 1.84
CA PHE A 299 -18.05 19.15 2.51
C PHE A 299 -19.21 19.55 1.61
N VAL A 300 -19.03 19.42 0.29
CA VAL A 300 -20.01 19.72 -0.74
C VAL A 300 -19.95 18.64 -1.80
N PHE A 301 -21.09 18.24 -2.34
CA PHE A 301 -21.18 17.32 -3.47
C PHE A 301 -22.18 17.84 -4.51
N GLU A 302 -22.11 17.32 -5.72
CA GLU A 302 -22.95 17.73 -6.85
C GLU A 302 -24.01 16.64 -7.13
N PRO A 303 -25.21 16.70 -6.53
CA PRO A 303 -26.27 15.72 -6.79
C PRO A 303 -26.77 15.72 -8.23
N MET A 304 -26.75 16.86 -8.89
CA MET A 304 -27.12 17.05 -10.29
C MET A 304 -26.19 18.09 -10.92
N LEU A 305 -25.84 17.91 -12.19
CA LEU A 305 -24.93 18.80 -12.91
C LEU A 305 -25.38 20.27 -12.80
N GLY A 306 -24.50 21.13 -12.28
CA GLY A 306 -24.75 22.55 -12.01
C GLY A 306 -25.41 22.86 -10.67
N THR A 307 -25.62 21.88 -9.79
CA THR A 307 -26.28 22.04 -8.48
C THR A 307 -25.45 21.44 -7.36
N LEU A 308 -25.11 22.24 -6.35
CA LEU A 308 -24.24 21.86 -5.25
C LEU A 308 -25.02 21.73 -3.94
N LYS A 309 -24.68 20.75 -3.12
CA LYS A 309 -25.28 20.55 -1.80
C LYS A 309 -24.22 20.21 -0.77
N SER A 310 -24.35 20.74 0.43
CA SER A 310 -23.49 20.41 1.55
C SER A 310 -23.79 19.01 2.08
N THR A 311 -22.73 18.31 2.48
CA THR A 311 -22.78 16.96 3.07
C THR A 311 -23.07 17.05 4.57
#